data_AF-A0A8X8G434-F1
#
_entry.id   AF-A0A8X8G434-F1
#
_cell.length_a   1.000
_cell.length_b   1.000
_cell.length_c   1.000
_cell.angle_alpha   90.00
_cell.angle_beta   90.00
_cell.angle_gamma   90.00
#
_symmetry.space_group_name_H-M   'P 1'
#
loop_
_entity.id
_entity.type
_entity.pdbx_description
1 polymer ?
#
loop_
_entity_poly.entity_id
_entity_poly.type
_entity_poly.pdbx_seq_one_letter_code
_entity_poly.pdbx_strand_id
1 'polypeptide(L)'
;MSTESVKHLFLLTVTDLAEVIKTKDSTLSERLKNHPEDFPPAMEIPGCRGFRFHPQDVADWLVELSAKALGLRSALTDNPTISSRTRKKCAVTSETAD
;
A
#
# COMPACT_ATOMS: atom_id res chain seq x y z
N MET A 1 -29.61 -8.34 -10.06
CA MET A 1 -28.49 -8.92 -9.30
C MET A 1 -27.78 -7.77 -8.60
N SER A 2 -28.24 -7.44 -7.39
CA SER A 2 -27.76 -6.30 -6.63
C SER A 2 -26.60 -6.77 -5.76
N THR A 3 -25.36 -6.53 -6.19
CA THR A 3 -24.20 -6.62 -5.31
C THR A 3 -24.17 -5.34 -4.48
N GLU A 4 -24.99 -5.30 -3.44
CA GLU A 4 -24.83 -4.32 -2.37
C GLU A 4 -23.39 -4.43 -1.86
N SER A 5 -22.63 -3.37 -2.14
CA SER A 5 -21.29 -3.14 -1.61
C SER A 5 -21.40 -3.04 -0.10
N VAL A 6 -21.33 -4.17 0.58
CA VAL A 6 -21.02 -4.18 2.00
C VAL A 6 -19.59 -3.67 2.08
N LYS A 7 -19.45 -2.39 2.43
CA LYS A 7 -18.18 -1.77 2.83
C LYS A 7 -17.75 -2.43 4.13
N HIS A 8 -17.31 -3.66 4.02
CA HIS A 8 -16.81 -4.45 5.11
C HIS A 8 -15.51 -3.79 5.55
N LEU A 9 -15.50 -3.24 6.76
CA LEU A 9 -14.31 -2.92 7.57
C LEU A 9 -13.55 -4.22 7.94
N PHE A 10 -13.38 -5.12 6.97
CA PHE A 10 -12.75 -6.41 7.13
C PHE A 10 -11.35 -6.31 6.53
N LEU A 11 -10.36 -6.46 7.40
CA LEU A 11 -8.98 -6.58 6.96
C LEU A 11 -8.76 -7.99 6.43
N LEU A 12 -8.15 -8.07 5.26
CA LEU A 12 -7.80 -9.32 4.62
C LEU A 12 -6.65 -9.98 5.38
N THR A 13 -6.71 -11.31 5.47
CA THR A 13 -5.64 -12.14 6.01
C THR A 13 -4.63 -12.50 4.91
N VAL A 14 -3.51 -13.08 5.33
CA VAL A 14 -2.54 -13.71 4.43
C VAL A 14 -3.20 -14.83 3.58
N THR A 15 -4.13 -15.59 4.16
CA THR A 15 -4.87 -16.65 3.46
C THR A 15 -5.78 -16.06 2.38
N ASP A 16 -6.53 -15.01 2.68
CA ASP A 16 -7.38 -14.35 1.67
C ASP A 16 -6.53 -13.80 0.51
N LEU A 17 -5.37 -13.19 0.82
CA LEU A 17 -4.46 -12.71 -0.20
C LEU A 17 -3.90 -13.86 -1.05
N ALA A 18 -3.58 -15.00 -0.43
CA ALA A 18 -3.08 -16.19 -1.10
C ALA A 18 -4.11 -16.77 -2.09
N GLU A 19 -5.39 -16.78 -1.72
CA GLU A 19 -6.48 -17.19 -2.59
C GLU A 19 -6.61 -16.27 -3.81
N VAL A 20 -6.52 -14.95 -3.61
CA VAL A 20 -6.61 -13.96 -4.69
C VAL A 20 -5.51 -14.15 -5.72
N ILE A 21 -4.27 -14.36 -5.29
CA ILE A 21 -3.12 -14.55 -6.19
C ILE A 21 -2.88 -16.03 -6.57
N LYS A 22 -3.78 -16.94 -6.17
CA LYS A 22 -3.69 -18.38 -6.41
C LYS A 22 -2.33 -18.99 -6.03
N THR A 23 -1.79 -18.57 -4.88
CA THR A 23 -0.51 -19.04 -4.33
C THR A 23 -0.72 -19.77 -3.01
N LYS A 24 0.25 -20.57 -2.56
CA LYS A 24 0.20 -21.24 -1.25
C LYS A 24 0.51 -20.25 -0.12
N ASP A 25 -0.25 -20.30 0.96
CA ASP A 25 -0.12 -19.47 2.16
C ASP A 25 1.29 -19.50 2.78
N SER A 26 1.92 -20.68 2.80
CA SER A 26 3.26 -20.85 3.38
C SER A 26 4.32 -20.12 2.55
N THR A 27 4.26 -20.24 1.23
CA THR A 27 5.15 -19.53 0.30
C THR A 27 4.92 -18.02 0.35
N LEU A 28 3.65 -17.59 0.48
CA LEU A 28 3.31 -16.18 0.59
C LEU A 28 3.86 -15.60 1.90
N SER A 29 3.64 -16.28 3.02
CA SER A 29 4.13 -15.86 4.35
C SER A 29 5.65 -15.71 4.40
N GLU A 30 6.38 -16.61 3.75
CA GLU A 30 7.83 -16.55 3.67
C GLU A 30 8.31 -15.40 2.79
N ARG A 31 7.71 -15.24 1.60
CA ARG A 31 8.04 -14.13 0.70
C ARG A 31 7.72 -12.77 1.30
N LEU A 32 6.59 -12.63 1.97
CA LEU A 32 6.19 -11.38 2.63
C LEU A 32 7.19 -10.96 3.72
N LYS A 33 7.84 -11.92 4.40
CA LYS A 33 8.89 -11.63 5.38
C LYS A 33 10.21 -11.21 4.74
N ASN A 34 10.57 -11.84 3.63
CA ASN A 34 11.85 -11.62 2.97
C ASN A 34 11.85 -10.41 2.02
N HIS A 35 10.69 -10.12 1.41
CA HIS A 35 10.49 -9.09 0.40
C HIS A 35 9.14 -8.38 0.61
N PRO A 36 8.93 -7.67 1.73
CA PRO A 36 7.66 -6.99 2.00
C PRO A 36 7.30 -5.92 0.95
N GLU A 37 8.29 -5.37 0.25
CA GLU A 37 8.12 -4.36 -0.80
C GLU A 37 7.38 -4.84 -2.05
N ASP A 38 7.36 -6.15 -2.30
CA ASP A 38 6.67 -6.74 -3.45
C ASP A 38 5.17 -6.92 -3.21
N PHE A 39 4.71 -6.71 -1.97
CA PHE A 39 3.35 -6.99 -1.51
C PHE A 39 2.60 -5.71 -1.12
N PRO A 40 1.26 -5.78 -0.99
CA PRO A 40 0.49 -4.64 -0.50
C PRO A 40 0.90 -4.28 0.94
N PRO A 41 0.76 -3.02 1.35
CA PRO A 41 1.00 -2.55 2.70
C PRO A 41 0.40 -3.46 3.76
N ALA A 42 1.28 -4.10 4.55
CA ALA A 42 0.89 -4.98 5.62
C ALA A 42 0.74 -4.19 6.93
N MET A 43 -0.29 -4.53 7.70
CA MET A 43 -0.59 -3.97 9.00
C MET A 43 -0.44 -5.05 10.07
N GLU A 44 0.28 -4.71 11.14
CA GLU A 44 0.33 -5.52 12.34
C GLU A 44 -0.60 -4.92 13.39
N ILE A 45 -1.59 -5.71 13.83
CA ILE A 45 -2.54 -5.29 14.86
C ILE A 45 -2.09 -5.89 16.19
N PRO A 46 -1.88 -5.06 17.24
CA PRO A 46 -1.49 -5.56 18.55
C PRO A 46 -2.53 -6.55 19.08
N GLY A 47 -2.08 -7.75 19.46
CA GLY A 47 -2.95 -8.82 19.97
C GLY A 47 -3.49 -9.78 18.90
N CYS A 48 -3.36 -9.46 17.61
CA CYS A 48 -3.63 -10.40 16.51
C CYS A 48 -2.32 -11.02 16.02
N ARG A 49 -2.34 -12.33 15.72
CA ARG A 49 -1.23 -12.98 15.03
C ARG A 49 -1.39 -12.84 13.52
N GLY A 50 -0.29 -12.48 12.85
CA GLY A 50 -0.18 -12.44 11.40
C GLY A 50 -0.50 -11.08 10.78
N PHE A 51 -0.07 -10.93 9.52
CA PHE A 51 -0.25 -9.72 8.74
C PHE A 51 -1.71 -9.54 8.33
N ARG A 52 -2.13 -8.27 8.29
CA ARG A 52 -3.45 -7.84 7.84
C ARG A 52 -3.31 -6.84 6.72
N PHE A 53 -4.23 -6.88 5.77
CA PHE A 53 -4.17 -5.98 4.61
C PHE A 53 -5.48 -5.22 4.48
N HIS A 54 -5.39 -3.95 4.12
CA HIS A 54 -6.58 -3.19 3.79
C HIS A 54 -7.08 -3.59 2.40
N PRO A 55 -8.38 -3.86 2.19
CA PRO A 55 -8.90 -4.27 0.89
C PRO A 55 -8.59 -3.29 -0.25
N GLN A 56 -8.61 -1.99 0.05
CA GLN A 56 -8.28 -0.95 -0.92
C GLN A 56 -6.82 -1.05 -1.39
N ASP A 57 -5.89 -1.21 -0.46
CA ASP A 57 -4.46 -1.29 -0.78
C ASP A 57 -4.15 -2.54 -1.61
N VAL A 58 -4.83 -3.66 -1.34
CA VAL A 58 -4.73 -4.88 -2.15
C VAL A 58 -5.27 -4.66 -3.56
N ALA A 59 -6.41 -3.96 -3.71
CA ALA A 59 -6.98 -3.66 -5.01
C ALA A 59 -6.05 -2.75 -5.84
N ASP A 60 -5.53 -1.69 -5.23
CA ASP A 60 -4.61 -0.75 -5.88
C ASP A 60 -3.31 -1.46 -6.30
N TRP A 61 -2.77 -2.32 -5.45
CA TRP A 61 -1.61 -3.16 -5.75
C TRP A 61 -1.86 -4.12 -6.92
N LEU A 62 -3.02 -4.77 -6.99
CA LEU A 62 -3.36 -5.64 -8.12
C LEU A 62 -3.46 -4.89 -9.44
N VAL A 63 -4.00 -3.67 -9.42
CA VAL A 63 -4.05 -2.80 -10.61
C VAL A 63 -2.63 -2.47 -11.06
N GLU A 64 -1.74 -2.07 -10.15
CA GLU A 64 -0.35 -1.79 -10.46
C GLU A 64 0.38 -3.04 -11.01
N LEU A 65 0.16 -4.20 -10.39
CA LEU A 65 0.76 -5.46 -10.82
C LEU A 65 0.29 -5.86 -12.22
N SER A 66 -0.99 -5.66 -12.52
CA SER A 66 -1.56 -5.91 -13.86
C SER A 66 -0.97 -4.94 -14.90
N ALA A 67 -0.79 -3.66 -14.55
CA ALA A 67 -0.18 -2.67 -15.44
C ALA A 67 1.29 -3.00 -15.72
N LYS A 68 2.05 -3.44 -14.69
CA LYS A 68 3.42 -3.93 -14.83
C LYS A 68 3.49 -5.15 -15.76
N ALA A 69 2.60 -6.12 -15.57
CA ALA A 69 2.55 -7.33 -16.40
C ALA A 69 2.22 -7.04 -17.87
N LEU A 70 1.33 -6.08 -18.12
CA LEU A 70 0.95 -5.63 -19.46
C LEU A 70 1.98 -4.68 -20.10
N GLY A 71 3.04 -4.30 -19.39
CA GLY A 71 4.04 -3.35 -19.88
C GLY A 71 3.48 -1.94 -20.08
N LEU A 72 2.30 -1.63 -19.53
CA LEU A 72 1.69 -0.30 -19.53
C LEU A 72 2.44 0.56 -18.49
N ARG A 73 3.63 1.03 -18.88
CA ARG A 73 4.33 2.08 -18.13
C ARG A 73 3.63 3.40 -18.39
N SER A 74 3.15 4.05 -17.33
CA SER A 74 2.58 5.42 -17.28
C SER A 74 1.07 5.51 -17.51
N ALA A 75 0.33 5.83 -16.44
CA ALA A 75 -0.83 6.75 -16.49
C ALA A 75 -1.57 6.94 -15.14
N LEU A 76 -1.34 6.13 -14.09
CA LEU A 76 -2.24 6.12 -12.91
C LEU A 76 -1.65 6.67 -11.61
N THR A 77 -0.38 7.07 -11.56
CA THR A 77 0.23 7.64 -10.35
C THR A 77 0.46 9.16 -10.48
N ASP A 78 -0.55 9.89 -10.90
CA ASP A 78 -0.64 11.34 -10.64
C ASP A 78 -1.84 11.59 -9.71
N ASN A 79 -1.79 11.01 -8.51
CA ASN A 79 -2.61 11.48 -7.41
C ASN A 79 -1.68 12.34 -6.52
N PRO A 80 -1.69 13.68 -6.67
CA PRO A 80 -0.82 14.54 -5.90
C PRO A 80 -1.20 14.43 -4.41
N THR A 81 -0.29 13.83 -3.64
CA THR A 81 -0.22 13.88 -2.19
C THR A 81 -0.64 15.25 -1.67
N ILE A 82 -1.85 15.34 -1.13
CA ILE A 82 -2.30 16.51 -0.39
C ILE A 82 -1.42 16.64 0.87
N SER A 83 -0.60 17.69 0.84
CA SER A 83 -0.27 18.55 1.98
C SER A 83 0.67 18.00 3.06
N SER A 84 1.95 17.84 2.71
CA SER A 84 3.05 18.13 3.64
C SER A 84 3.32 19.63 3.64
N ARG A 85 2.60 20.38 4.49
CA ARG A 85 2.83 21.82 4.70
C ARG A 85 4.09 22.03 5.54
N THR A 86 5.26 21.74 4.98
CA THR A 86 6.54 22.10 5.60
C THR A 86 6.79 23.58 5.36
N ARG A 87 6.41 24.45 6.32
CA ARG A 87 6.88 25.83 6.33
C ARG A 87 8.40 25.83 6.52
N LYS A 88 9.13 25.94 5.41
CA LYS A 88 10.48 26.52 5.40
C LYS A 88 10.34 27.94 5.97
N LYS A 89 10.72 28.14 7.24
CA LYS A 89 11.02 29.49 7.73
C LYS A 89 12.45 29.78 7.31
N CYS A 90 12.58 30.63 6.30
CA CYS A 90 13.86 31.12 5.82
C CYS A 90 14.64 31.74 6.98
N ALA A 91 15.87 31.26 7.18
CA ALA A 91 16.89 32.01 7.90
C ALA A 91 17.26 33.21 7.03
N VAL A 92 17.00 34.42 7.53
CA VAL A 92 17.56 35.65 6.97
C VAL A 92 18.84 35.93 7.75
N THR A 93 19.97 35.78 7.08
CA THR A 93 21.26 36.33 7.51
C THR A 93 21.30 37.77 7.04
N SER A 94 21.16 38.72 7.96
CA SER A 94 21.49 40.12 7.69
C SER A 94 22.86 40.41 8.30
N GLU A 95 23.84 40.37 7.41
CA GLU A 95 25.17 40.95 7.48
C GLU A 95 25.02 42.49 7.46
N THR A 96 25.55 43.21 8.44
CA THR A 96 25.79 44.66 8.33
C THR A 96 26.94 45.04 9.27
N ALA A 97 27.94 45.66 8.65
CA ALA A 97 29.18 46.13 9.20
C ALA A 97 29.02 47.41 10.05
N ASP A 98 29.93 47.58 11.01
CA ASP A 98 30.55 48.88 11.34
C ASP A 98 32.02 48.63 11.74
#